data_AF-A0AAT9G9K7-F1
#
_entry.id   AF-A0AAT9G9K7-F1
#
_cell.length_a   1.000
_cell.length_b   1.000
_cell.length_c   1.000
_cell.angle_alpha   90.00
_cell.angle_beta   90.00
_cell.angle_gamma   90.00
#
_symmetry.space_group_name_H-M   'P 1'
#
loop_
_entity.id
_entity.type
_entity.pdbx_description
1 polymer ?
#
loop_
_entity_poly.entity_id
_entity_poly.type
_entity_poly.pdbx_seq_one_letter_code
_entity_poly.pdbx_strand_id
1 'polypeptide(L)'
;MTSIQSNLSKSKFRTIFWPIHNHELGKFIPMCGLMFCVLFNQNILRILKDSILISEISAEVVSFTKVYCVTPAAALFVIIYAKMLNHFSFEKIFCYLITFFVGFFILFAFIIYPNVNIFHISPNSLEQIMGTYPHLKWYIALIGNWSYMVFYTLSELWPNIFYVLLFWQFANELTTTEEAKRFYTLFSLFGNSSLIFVGFLMMNLSSENSIAKYFLTVSDNKTTLIKISTSLVVVSAVISCLLVKFITKNVFTNPTFYANAKSARSTKEGMGLIESFKYITRSKYLWLMLICSAAFGLSMNLVEAVWKAKIKELYPTVNSYAEFNSLYILWTGVAIMVMTIIGNNIMRSHGWFVAAVIPPIVMMITGILFFILIVFDHQVLSIFDSSILMTPLALAVSIGALQNILVKGSKYSIWDTSREMLYIPLDQELKTKGKAAVDVISSKVGKSSSGLIQSIIFTLIPTATFSSISPFLMVVFTIVCIVWIHSVRKIYFEYKKIA
;
A
#
# COMPACT_ATOMS: atom_id res chain seq x y z
N MET A 1 49.99 12.52 -1.35
CA MET A 1 49.22 11.38 -1.90
C MET A 1 48.03 10.97 -1.01
N THR A 2 48.07 11.14 0.31
CA THR A 2 46.98 10.80 1.25
C THR A 2 45.72 11.68 1.16
N SER A 3 45.83 12.94 0.70
CA SER A 3 44.68 13.85 0.51
C SER A 3 43.90 13.61 -0.80
N ILE A 4 44.53 13.01 -1.81
CA ILE A 4 43.92 12.76 -3.13
C ILE A 4 43.11 11.45 -3.09
N GLN A 5 43.61 10.41 -2.42
CA GLN A 5 42.85 9.18 -2.17
C GLN A 5 41.64 9.38 -1.27
N SER A 6 41.70 10.27 -0.27
CA SER A 6 40.56 10.58 0.60
C SER A 6 39.47 11.37 -0.15
N ASN A 7 39.83 12.24 -1.10
CA ASN A 7 38.88 12.94 -1.96
C ASN A 7 38.25 12.03 -3.03
N LEU A 8 38.98 11.05 -3.56
CA LEU A 8 38.44 10.03 -4.47
C LEU A 8 37.50 9.05 -3.77
N SER A 9 37.79 8.65 -2.52
CA SER A 9 36.89 7.81 -1.73
C SER A 9 35.64 8.59 -1.28
N LYS A 10 35.78 9.85 -0.83
CA LYS A 10 34.65 10.75 -0.55
C LYS A 10 33.80 11.02 -1.81
N SER A 11 34.43 11.13 -2.98
CA SER A 11 33.74 11.27 -4.27
C SER A 11 32.93 10.02 -4.62
N LYS A 12 33.49 8.81 -4.44
CA LYS A 12 32.76 7.54 -4.63
C LYS A 12 31.64 7.33 -3.60
N PHE A 13 31.87 7.69 -2.33
CA PHE A 13 30.86 7.59 -1.28
C PHE A 13 29.71 8.58 -1.50
N ARG A 14 30.04 9.82 -1.91
CA ARG A 14 29.06 10.84 -2.28
C ARG A 14 28.26 10.43 -3.52
N THR A 15 28.90 9.90 -4.56
CA THR A 15 28.17 9.43 -5.76
C THR A 15 27.32 8.18 -5.49
N ILE A 16 27.64 7.38 -4.47
CA ILE A 16 26.85 6.20 -4.09
C ILE A 16 25.68 6.55 -3.15
N PHE A 17 25.90 7.36 -2.12
CA PHE A 17 24.89 7.64 -1.08
C PHE A 17 24.13 8.97 -1.27
N TRP A 18 24.75 9.96 -1.92
CA TRP A 18 24.16 11.30 -2.14
C TRP A 18 24.52 11.88 -3.52
N PRO A 19 24.02 11.28 -4.62
CA PRO A 19 24.33 11.68 -6.00
C PRO A 19 23.62 12.98 -6.45
N ILE A 20 23.36 13.93 -5.53
CA ILE A 20 22.61 15.17 -5.80
C ILE A 20 23.57 16.37 -5.77
N HIS A 21 23.44 17.25 -6.77
CA HIS A 21 24.20 18.49 -6.84
C HIS A 21 23.53 19.64 -6.08
N ASN A 22 24.31 20.61 -5.61
CA ASN A 22 23.79 21.70 -4.77
C ASN A 22 22.73 22.56 -5.47
N HIS A 23 22.82 22.73 -6.79
CA HIS A 23 21.83 23.48 -7.58
C HIS A 23 20.51 22.71 -7.75
N GLU A 24 20.52 21.39 -7.57
CA GLU A 24 19.33 20.53 -7.66
C GLU A 24 18.55 20.47 -6.32
N LEU A 25 19.18 20.85 -5.20
CA LEU A 25 18.60 20.76 -3.85
C LEU A 25 17.31 21.56 -3.69
N GLY A 26 17.20 22.71 -4.36
CA GLY A 26 16.00 23.56 -4.31
C GLY A 26 14.73 22.88 -4.86
N LYS A 27 14.89 21.86 -5.72
CA LYS A 27 13.81 21.02 -6.25
C LYS A 27 13.69 19.71 -5.48
N PHE A 28 14.83 19.10 -5.14
CA PHE A 28 14.89 17.78 -4.51
C PHE A 28 14.28 17.78 -3.11
N ILE A 29 14.63 18.74 -2.25
CA ILE A 29 14.18 18.79 -0.86
C ILE A 29 12.65 18.95 -0.76
N PRO A 30 12.01 19.91 -1.47
CA PRO A 30 10.56 20.04 -1.45
C PRO A 30 9.83 18.79 -1.97
N MET A 31 10.38 18.11 -2.99
CA MET A 31 9.80 16.86 -3.50
C MET A 31 9.92 15.71 -2.51
N CYS A 32 11.04 15.57 -1.80
CA CYS A 32 11.16 14.63 -0.68
C CYS A 32 10.16 14.93 0.43
N GLY A 33 10.03 16.20 0.81
CA GLY A 33 9.05 16.65 1.82
C GLY A 33 7.61 16.34 1.41
N LEU A 34 7.28 16.54 0.12
CA LEU A 34 5.97 16.22 -0.43
C LEU A 34 5.69 14.72 -0.37
N MET A 35 6.65 13.90 -0.82
CA MET A 35 6.55 12.44 -0.74
C MET A 35 6.34 11.96 0.69
N PHE A 36 7.12 12.51 1.62
CA PHE A 36 7.03 12.19 3.05
C PHE A 36 5.64 12.53 3.59
N CYS A 37 5.09 13.72 3.31
CA CYS A 37 3.75 14.10 3.77
C CYS A 37 2.64 13.20 3.18
N VAL A 38 2.71 12.89 1.89
CA VAL A 38 1.74 12.01 1.22
C VAL A 38 1.74 10.60 1.83
N LEU A 39 2.93 10.04 2.06
CA LEU A 39 3.10 8.72 2.65
C LEU A 39 2.81 8.71 4.16
N PHE A 40 3.11 9.79 4.88
CA PHE A 40 2.74 10.00 6.27
C PHE A 40 1.23 9.89 6.45
N ASN A 41 0.45 10.66 5.67
CA ASN A 41 -1.01 10.58 5.67
C ASN A 41 -1.52 9.18 5.31
N GLN A 42 -0.95 8.57 4.27
CA GLN A 42 -1.29 7.21 3.86
C GLN A 42 -1.10 6.20 4.98
N ASN A 43 -0.02 6.30 5.77
CA ASN A 43 0.28 5.33 6.80
C ASN A 43 -0.62 5.51 8.04
N ILE A 44 -0.98 6.75 8.41
CA ILE A 44 -1.98 7.00 9.46
C ILE A 44 -3.34 6.44 9.02
N LEU A 45 -3.80 6.79 7.82
CA LEU A 45 -5.08 6.31 7.28
C LEU A 45 -5.11 4.78 7.16
N ARG A 46 -3.96 4.15 6.86
CA ARG A 46 -3.84 2.68 6.82
C ARG A 46 -4.09 2.06 8.19
N ILE A 47 -3.58 2.65 9.27
CA ILE A 47 -3.80 2.18 10.64
C ILE A 47 -5.27 2.36 11.01
N LEU A 48 -5.79 3.59 10.84
CA LEU A 48 -7.14 3.93 11.27
C LEU A 48 -8.22 3.13 10.55
N LYS A 49 -8.14 2.98 9.21
CA LYS A 49 -9.20 2.31 8.45
C LYS A 49 -9.42 0.86 8.87
N ASP A 50 -8.31 0.14 9.13
CA ASP A 50 -8.37 -1.26 9.54
C ASP A 50 -8.83 -1.34 11.00
N SER A 51 -8.28 -0.48 11.87
CA SER A 51 -8.63 -0.46 13.30
C SER A 51 -10.09 -0.11 13.56
N ILE A 52 -10.67 0.81 12.79
CA ILE A 52 -12.08 1.19 12.91
C ILE A 52 -12.97 0.09 12.33
N LEU A 53 -12.77 -0.27 11.06
CA LEU A 53 -13.70 -1.16 10.36
C LEU A 53 -13.72 -2.57 10.97
N ILE A 54 -12.55 -3.11 11.28
CA ILE A 54 -12.42 -4.50 11.76
C ILE A 54 -12.89 -4.59 13.19
N SER A 55 -12.45 -3.70 14.08
CA SER A 55 -12.81 -3.76 15.50
C SER A 55 -14.30 -3.51 15.71
N GLU A 56 -14.87 -2.48 15.10
CA GLU A 56 -16.29 -2.09 15.31
C GLU A 56 -17.27 -3.05 14.62
N ILE A 57 -16.91 -3.64 13.47
CA ILE A 57 -17.80 -4.57 12.76
C ILE A 57 -17.21 -5.97 12.72
N SER A 58 -16.32 -6.26 11.79
CA SER A 58 -15.76 -7.59 11.57
C SER A 58 -14.68 -7.54 10.48
N ALA A 59 -13.82 -8.56 10.43
CA ALA A 59 -12.82 -8.68 9.38
C ALA A 59 -13.45 -9.06 8.02
N GLU A 60 -14.60 -9.75 8.04
CA GLU A 60 -15.27 -10.32 6.88
C GLU A 60 -15.82 -9.23 5.95
N VAL A 61 -16.34 -8.14 6.53
CA VAL A 61 -16.87 -7.00 5.78
C VAL A 61 -15.82 -6.35 4.91
N VAL A 62 -14.54 -6.40 5.29
CA VAL A 62 -13.43 -5.81 4.52
C VAL A 62 -13.41 -6.33 3.08
N SER A 63 -13.70 -7.62 2.89
CA SER A 63 -13.69 -8.25 1.56
C SER A 63 -14.85 -7.77 0.69
N PHE A 64 -16.01 -7.54 1.31
CA PHE A 64 -17.15 -6.90 0.65
C PHE A 64 -16.88 -5.43 0.31
N THR A 65 -16.34 -4.65 1.25
CA THR A 65 -16.01 -3.24 1.01
C THR A 65 -15.00 -3.06 -0.13
N LYS A 66 -13.98 -3.91 -0.22
CA LYS A 66 -13.00 -3.88 -1.32
C LYS A 66 -13.62 -4.11 -2.70
N VAL A 67 -14.52 -5.08 -2.80
CA VAL A 67 -15.16 -5.42 -4.08
C VAL A 67 -16.22 -4.40 -4.45
N TYR A 68 -17.15 -4.11 -3.53
CA TYR A 68 -18.38 -3.37 -3.84
C TYR A 68 -18.29 -1.87 -3.59
N CYS A 69 -17.35 -1.38 -2.76
CA CYS A 69 -17.18 0.05 -2.52
C CYS A 69 -15.91 0.58 -3.18
N VAL A 70 -14.74 -0.02 -2.89
CA VAL A 70 -13.45 0.49 -3.38
C VAL A 70 -13.32 0.39 -4.89
N THR A 71 -13.68 -0.76 -5.48
CA THR A 71 -13.50 -0.98 -6.92
C THR A 71 -14.39 -0.02 -7.75
N PRO A 72 -15.69 0.12 -7.48
CA PRO A 72 -16.53 1.09 -8.18
C PRO A 72 -16.12 2.54 -7.93
N ALA A 73 -15.76 2.91 -6.69
CA ALA A 73 -15.31 4.27 -6.38
C ALA A 73 -13.99 4.61 -7.11
N ALA A 74 -13.07 3.65 -7.25
CA ALA A 74 -11.86 3.82 -8.04
C ALA A 74 -12.15 4.05 -9.53
N ALA A 75 -13.14 3.33 -10.09
CA ALA A 75 -13.56 3.53 -11.48
C ALA A 75 -14.20 4.91 -11.69
N LEU A 76 -15.10 5.32 -10.78
CA LEU A 76 -15.72 6.65 -10.79
C LEU A 76 -14.65 7.75 -10.69
N PHE A 77 -13.67 7.59 -9.81
CA PHE A 77 -12.58 8.55 -9.64
C PHE A 77 -11.81 8.77 -10.95
N VAL A 78 -11.52 7.72 -11.73
CA VAL A 78 -10.82 7.85 -13.02
C VAL A 78 -11.60 8.75 -13.99
N ILE A 79 -12.93 8.59 -14.05
CA ILE A 79 -13.79 9.40 -14.92
C ILE A 79 -13.77 10.88 -14.47
N ILE A 80 -13.93 11.13 -13.16
CA ILE A 80 -13.91 12.48 -12.59
C ILE A 80 -12.55 13.14 -12.84
N TYR A 81 -11.46 12.42 -12.58
CA TYR A 81 -10.10 12.91 -12.74
C TYR A 81 -9.77 13.24 -14.20
N ALA A 82 -10.19 12.39 -15.15
CA ALA A 82 -10.02 12.66 -16.58
C ALA A 82 -10.72 13.97 -17.01
N LYS A 83 -11.91 14.24 -16.46
CA LYS A 83 -12.60 15.52 -16.68
C LYS A 83 -11.87 16.70 -16.04
N MET A 84 -11.36 16.54 -14.81
CA MET A 84 -10.62 17.59 -14.11
C MET A 84 -9.34 18.01 -14.84
N LEU A 85 -8.60 17.07 -15.43
CA LEU A 85 -7.38 17.34 -16.20
C LEU A 85 -7.61 18.29 -17.38
N ASN A 86 -8.79 18.27 -18.00
CA ASN A 86 -9.10 19.12 -19.15
C ASN A 86 -9.43 20.57 -18.76
N HIS A 87 -9.81 20.81 -17.50
CA HIS A 87 -10.31 22.11 -17.05
C HIS A 87 -9.43 22.82 -16.02
N PHE A 88 -8.55 22.09 -15.32
CA PHE A 88 -7.78 22.60 -14.19
C PHE A 88 -6.29 22.33 -14.33
N SER A 89 -5.46 23.22 -13.77
CA SER A 89 -4.02 22.97 -13.63
C SER A 89 -3.73 21.94 -12.53
N PHE A 90 -2.57 21.28 -12.60
CA PHE A 90 -2.17 20.27 -11.61
C PHE A 90 -2.26 20.77 -10.16
N GLU A 91 -1.80 22.00 -9.88
CA GLU A 91 -1.90 22.61 -8.54
C GLU A 91 -3.35 22.68 -8.03
N LYS A 92 -4.28 23.14 -8.89
CA LYS A 92 -5.70 23.22 -8.54
C LYS A 92 -6.29 21.84 -8.31
N ILE A 93 -5.98 20.86 -9.17
CA ILE A 93 -6.44 19.48 -9.03
C ILE A 93 -5.97 18.88 -7.71
N PHE A 94 -4.69 19.03 -7.38
CA PHE A 94 -4.11 18.53 -6.14
C PHE A 94 -4.81 19.13 -4.92
N CYS A 95 -4.95 20.45 -4.88
CA CYS A 95 -5.60 21.15 -3.77
C CYS A 95 -7.08 20.75 -3.64
N TYR A 96 -7.86 20.72 -4.72
CA TYR A 96 -9.27 20.33 -4.66
C TYR A 96 -9.45 18.88 -4.17
N LEU A 97 -8.63 17.95 -4.65
CA LEU A 97 -8.69 16.56 -4.21
C LEU A 97 -8.31 16.43 -2.74
N ILE A 98 -7.24 17.09 -2.27
CA ILE A 98 -6.88 17.03 -0.85
C ILE A 98 -8.00 17.62 0.01
N THR A 99 -8.56 18.76 -0.38
CA THR A 99 -9.64 19.41 0.38
C THR A 99 -10.87 18.51 0.46
N PHE A 100 -11.22 17.81 -0.62
CA PHE A 100 -12.33 16.85 -0.62
C PHE A 100 -12.08 15.68 0.35
N PHE A 101 -10.93 15.00 0.24
CA PHE A 101 -10.60 13.85 1.10
C PHE A 101 -10.47 14.24 2.57
N VAL A 102 -9.70 15.29 2.84
CA VAL A 102 -9.45 15.77 4.22
C VAL A 102 -10.72 16.36 4.82
N GLY A 103 -11.53 17.07 4.04
CA GLY A 103 -12.83 17.58 4.48
C GLY A 103 -13.76 16.46 4.95
N PHE A 104 -13.82 15.34 4.20
CA PHE A 104 -14.54 14.16 4.65
C PHE A 104 -13.94 13.56 5.92
N PHE A 105 -12.61 13.42 6.03
CA PHE A 105 -11.99 12.87 7.24
C PHE A 105 -12.25 13.72 8.49
N ILE A 106 -12.25 15.05 8.36
CA ILE A 106 -12.64 15.97 9.44
C ILE A 106 -14.11 15.74 9.83
N LEU A 107 -15.01 15.75 8.86
CA LEU A 107 -16.45 15.50 9.09
C LEU A 107 -16.65 14.15 9.81
N PHE A 108 -15.94 13.12 9.37
CA PHE A 108 -16.00 11.81 9.98
C PHE A 108 -15.49 11.81 11.42
N ALA A 109 -14.30 12.34 11.68
CA ALA A 109 -13.66 12.27 13.00
C ALA A 109 -14.34 13.13 14.07
N PHE A 110 -14.86 14.30 13.70
CA PHE A 110 -15.39 15.28 14.66
C PHE A 110 -16.92 15.25 14.78
N ILE A 111 -17.64 14.85 13.73
CA ILE A 111 -19.12 14.89 13.72
C ILE A 111 -19.73 13.49 13.68
N ILE A 112 -19.31 12.65 12.72
CA ILE A 112 -19.98 11.35 12.50
C ILE A 112 -19.56 10.33 13.57
N TYR A 113 -18.26 10.15 13.78
CA TYR A 113 -17.72 9.10 14.66
C TYR A 113 -18.11 9.28 16.14
N PRO A 114 -18.17 10.50 16.71
CA PRO A 114 -18.70 10.69 18.06
C PRO A 114 -20.20 10.42 18.18
N ASN A 115 -20.96 10.55 17.08
CA ASN A 115 -22.43 10.44 17.05
C ASN A 115 -22.90 9.20 16.26
N VAL A 116 -22.16 8.09 16.33
CA VAL A 116 -22.44 6.86 15.58
C VAL A 116 -23.87 6.36 15.78
N ASN A 117 -24.41 6.47 16.99
CA ASN A 117 -25.77 6.03 17.32
C ASN A 117 -26.87 6.74 16.51
N ILE A 118 -26.60 7.92 15.94
CA ILE A 118 -27.54 8.69 15.13
C ILE A 118 -27.44 8.29 13.65
N PHE A 119 -26.22 8.05 13.17
CA PHE A 119 -25.95 7.84 11.74
C PHE A 119 -26.02 6.37 11.31
N HIS A 120 -25.86 5.43 12.24
CA HIS A 120 -25.88 4.00 11.97
C HIS A 120 -27.20 3.36 12.42
N ILE A 121 -27.55 2.27 11.77
CA ILE A 121 -28.68 1.45 12.21
C ILE A 121 -28.36 0.87 13.59
N SER A 122 -29.33 0.91 14.51
CA SER A 122 -29.11 0.38 15.86
C SER A 122 -28.62 -1.07 15.81
N PRO A 123 -27.65 -1.47 16.66
CA PRO A 123 -27.05 -2.81 16.60
C PRO A 123 -28.10 -3.92 16.66
N ASN A 124 -29.11 -3.79 17.53
CA ASN A 124 -30.17 -4.77 17.71
C ASN A 124 -31.04 -4.94 16.45
N SER A 125 -31.38 -3.83 15.78
CA SER A 125 -32.16 -3.90 14.54
C SER A 125 -31.33 -4.49 13.40
N LEU A 126 -30.04 -4.15 13.36
CA LEU A 126 -29.12 -4.65 12.35
C LEU A 126 -28.94 -6.18 12.47
N GLU A 127 -28.75 -6.69 13.69
CA GLU A 127 -28.66 -8.13 13.96
C GLU A 127 -29.93 -8.89 13.59
N GLN A 128 -31.11 -8.32 13.88
CA GLN A 128 -32.38 -8.92 13.48
C GLN A 128 -32.51 -9.04 11.96
N ILE A 129 -32.21 -7.97 11.21
CA ILE A 129 -32.29 -7.98 9.74
C ILE A 129 -31.26 -8.95 9.14
N MET A 130 -30.05 -9.00 9.71
CA MET A 130 -29.00 -9.94 9.32
C MET A 130 -29.39 -11.39 9.60
N GLY A 131 -30.15 -11.65 10.68
CA GLY A 131 -30.71 -12.96 11.00
C GLY A 131 -31.80 -13.41 10.04
N THR A 132 -32.67 -12.48 9.61
CA THR A 132 -33.74 -12.76 8.63
C THR A 132 -33.19 -13.07 7.23
N TYR A 133 -32.11 -12.41 6.82
CA TYR A 133 -31.49 -12.58 5.50
C TYR A 133 -30.01 -13.01 5.60
N PRO A 134 -29.72 -14.27 5.97
CA PRO A 134 -28.37 -14.72 6.26
C PRO A 134 -27.42 -14.61 5.06
N HIS A 135 -27.88 -14.92 3.83
CA HIS A 135 -27.07 -14.78 2.62
C HIS A 135 -26.71 -13.33 2.27
N LEU A 136 -27.51 -12.35 2.71
CA LEU A 136 -27.28 -10.93 2.48
C LEU A 136 -26.65 -10.22 3.68
N LYS A 137 -26.33 -10.96 4.74
CA LYS A 137 -25.80 -10.48 6.03
C LYS A 137 -24.75 -9.38 5.87
N TRP A 138 -23.73 -9.62 5.06
CA TRP A 138 -22.62 -8.68 4.90
C TRP A 138 -22.95 -7.48 4.01
N TYR A 139 -23.87 -7.62 3.06
CA TYR A 139 -24.39 -6.48 2.29
C TYR A 139 -25.22 -5.54 3.17
N ILE A 140 -26.01 -6.11 4.08
CA ILE A 140 -26.77 -5.35 5.07
C ILE A 140 -25.81 -4.61 6.02
N ALA A 141 -24.73 -5.28 6.47
CA ALA A 141 -23.71 -4.67 7.31
C ALA A 141 -22.98 -3.49 6.62
N LEU A 142 -22.80 -3.53 5.29
CA LEU A 142 -22.25 -2.41 4.53
C LEU A 142 -23.16 -1.17 4.60
N ILE A 143 -24.48 -1.37 4.48
CA ILE A 143 -25.47 -0.29 4.47
C ILE A 143 -25.69 0.25 5.90
N GLY A 144 -25.80 -0.64 6.89
CA GLY A 144 -26.05 -0.26 8.28
C GLY A 144 -24.95 0.60 8.89
N ASN A 145 -23.69 0.32 8.51
CA ASN A 145 -22.51 1.03 9.00
C ASN A 145 -21.79 1.82 7.88
N TRP A 146 -22.58 2.47 7.02
CA TRP A 146 -22.10 3.11 5.78
C TRP A 146 -20.94 4.09 6.01
N SER A 147 -20.91 4.85 7.11
CA SER A 147 -19.87 5.86 7.31
C SER A 147 -18.48 5.24 7.50
N TYR A 148 -18.39 4.05 8.12
CA TYR A 148 -17.15 3.29 8.22
C TYR A 148 -16.70 2.78 6.84
N MET A 149 -17.64 2.40 5.97
CA MET A 149 -17.34 1.98 4.59
C MET A 149 -16.81 3.13 3.75
N VAL A 150 -17.40 4.32 3.86
CA VAL A 150 -16.93 5.51 3.14
C VAL A 150 -15.54 5.92 3.63
N PHE A 151 -15.31 5.93 4.95
CA PHE A 151 -13.98 6.19 5.52
C PHE A 151 -12.94 5.18 5.04
N TYR A 152 -13.26 3.90 5.06
CA TYR A 152 -12.40 2.84 4.55
C TYR A 152 -12.10 3.03 3.06
N THR A 153 -13.13 3.32 2.26
CA THR A 153 -13.02 3.49 0.81
C THR A 153 -12.11 4.65 0.45
N LEU A 154 -12.31 5.83 1.05
CA LEU A 154 -11.46 6.99 0.80
C LEU A 154 -10.02 6.75 1.29
N SER A 155 -9.85 6.06 2.42
CA SER A 155 -8.53 5.69 2.93
C SER A 155 -7.79 4.67 2.04
N GLU A 156 -8.50 3.74 1.39
CA GLU A 156 -7.91 2.80 0.42
C GLU A 156 -7.61 3.46 -0.93
N LEU A 157 -8.36 4.50 -1.31
CA LEU A 157 -8.11 5.28 -2.53
C LEU A 157 -6.92 6.25 -2.39
N TRP A 158 -6.66 6.77 -1.19
CA TRP A 158 -5.59 7.76 -0.94
C TRP A 158 -4.23 7.37 -1.54
N PRO A 159 -3.66 6.16 -1.30
CA PRO A 159 -2.38 5.76 -1.88
C PRO A 159 -2.38 5.78 -3.42
N ASN A 160 -3.49 5.38 -4.03
CA ASN A 160 -3.59 5.31 -5.48
C ASN A 160 -3.63 6.71 -6.11
N ILE A 161 -4.29 7.64 -5.44
CA ILE A 161 -4.50 9.00 -5.94
C ILE A 161 -3.29 9.87 -5.64
N PHE A 162 -2.89 10.01 -4.39
CA PHE A 162 -1.87 10.98 -4.01
C PHE A 162 -0.46 10.47 -4.24
N TYR A 163 -0.19 9.19 -3.98
CA TYR A 163 1.14 8.62 -4.17
C TYR A 163 1.35 8.08 -5.60
N VAL A 164 0.53 7.14 -6.07
CA VAL A 164 0.77 6.50 -7.38
C VAL A 164 0.51 7.46 -8.54
N LEU A 165 -0.59 8.22 -8.51
CA LEU A 165 -0.99 9.09 -9.62
C LEU A 165 -0.36 10.48 -9.50
N LEU A 166 -0.76 11.27 -8.50
CA LEU A 166 -0.41 12.70 -8.44
C LEU A 166 1.08 12.93 -8.17
N PHE A 167 1.66 12.28 -7.16
CA PHE A 167 3.06 12.49 -6.83
C PHE A 167 3.98 12.09 -7.99
N TRP A 168 3.80 10.89 -8.55
CA TRP A 168 4.67 10.44 -9.64
C TRP A 168 4.42 11.19 -10.94
N GLN A 169 3.19 11.61 -11.24
CA GLN A 169 2.94 12.53 -12.35
C GLN A 169 3.72 13.83 -12.17
N PHE A 170 3.65 14.44 -10.99
CA PHE A 170 4.35 15.68 -10.69
C PHE A 170 5.87 15.52 -10.74
N ALA A 171 6.39 14.43 -10.18
CA ALA A 171 7.81 14.11 -10.23
C ALA A 171 8.30 13.92 -11.67
N ASN A 172 7.54 13.22 -12.50
CA ASN A 172 7.85 13.01 -13.92
C ASN A 172 7.79 14.31 -14.74
N GLU A 173 6.90 15.25 -14.40
CA GLU A 173 6.82 16.55 -15.07
C GLU A 173 8.00 17.46 -14.71
N LEU A 174 8.51 17.32 -13.48
CA LEU A 174 9.60 18.15 -12.98
C LEU A 174 10.97 17.61 -13.36
N THR A 175 11.20 16.29 -13.29
CA THR A 175 12.53 15.68 -13.38
C THR A 175 12.93 15.26 -14.79
N THR A 176 14.19 15.47 -15.15
CA THR A 176 14.75 14.94 -16.41
C THR A 176 15.09 13.45 -16.26
N THR A 177 15.31 12.77 -17.39
CA THR A 177 15.63 11.32 -17.40
C THR A 177 16.94 11.00 -16.66
N GLU A 178 17.92 11.89 -16.68
CA GLU A 178 19.20 11.73 -15.97
C GLU A 178 19.05 11.96 -14.46
N GLU A 179 18.26 12.97 -14.06
CA GLU A 179 17.91 13.22 -12.67
C GLU A 179 17.08 12.07 -12.09
N ALA A 180 16.11 11.55 -12.83
CA ALA A 180 15.18 10.51 -12.37
C ALA A 180 15.90 9.26 -11.88
N LYS A 181 16.98 8.82 -12.55
CA LYS A 181 17.82 7.67 -12.14
C LYS A 181 18.40 7.84 -10.72
N ARG A 182 18.67 9.08 -10.30
CA ARG A 182 19.29 9.42 -9.02
C ARG A 182 18.25 9.84 -7.97
N PHE A 183 17.24 10.59 -8.37
CA PHE A 183 16.27 11.17 -7.44
C PHE A 183 15.20 10.18 -7.02
N TYR A 184 14.74 9.29 -7.90
CA TYR A 184 13.56 8.45 -7.60
C TYR A 184 13.83 7.43 -6.49
N THR A 185 15.05 6.89 -6.48
CA THR A 185 15.51 5.98 -5.42
C THR A 185 15.53 6.69 -4.06
N LEU A 186 16.04 7.92 -4.01
CA LEU A 186 16.09 8.72 -2.79
C LEU A 186 14.71 9.24 -2.37
N PHE A 187 13.84 9.64 -3.31
CA PHE A 187 12.44 9.98 -3.02
C PHE A 187 11.72 8.82 -2.34
N SER A 188 11.90 7.60 -2.86
CA SER A 188 11.33 6.41 -2.25
C SER A 188 11.92 6.14 -0.86
N LEU A 189 13.22 6.30 -0.67
CA LEU A 189 13.88 6.09 0.63
C LEU A 189 13.40 7.08 1.69
N PHE A 190 13.41 8.38 1.38
CA PHE A 190 12.87 9.42 2.26
C PHE A 190 11.36 9.28 2.47
N GLY A 191 10.62 8.88 1.44
CA GLY A 191 9.20 8.61 1.55
C GLY A 191 8.89 7.45 2.51
N ASN A 192 9.62 6.34 2.42
CA ASN A 192 9.41 5.17 3.26
C ASN A 192 9.83 5.38 4.72
N SER A 193 10.68 6.36 5.03
CA SER A 193 10.99 6.72 6.44
C SER A 193 9.74 7.18 7.21
N SER A 194 8.72 7.68 6.51
CA SER A 194 7.43 8.01 7.10
C SER A 194 6.74 6.82 7.77
N LEU A 195 6.96 5.57 7.31
CA LEU A 195 6.38 4.38 7.95
C LEU A 195 6.86 4.24 9.39
N ILE A 196 8.16 4.47 9.63
CA ILE A 196 8.79 4.32 10.94
C ILE A 196 8.30 5.43 11.86
N PHE A 197 8.29 6.67 11.35
CA PHE A 197 7.84 7.83 12.11
C PHE A 197 6.36 7.72 12.49
N VAL A 198 5.49 7.35 11.54
CA VAL A 198 4.06 7.12 11.81
C VAL A 198 3.85 5.94 12.75
N GLY A 199 4.57 4.84 12.56
CA GLY A 199 4.45 3.67 13.43
C GLY A 199 4.79 4.01 14.88
N PHE A 200 5.87 4.75 15.12
CA PHE A 200 6.23 5.20 16.47
C PHE A 200 5.20 6.19 17.05
N LEU A 201 4.78 7.17 16.25
CA LEU A 201 3.81 8.18 16.66
C LEU A 201 2.45 7.55 17.01
N MET A 202 1.92 6.68 16.15
CA MET A 202 0.61 6.04 16.34
C MET A 202 0.63 4.98 17.44
N MET A 203 1.74 4.27 17.64
CA MET A 203 1.92 3.35 18.77
C MET A 203 1.82 4.11 20.09
N ASN A 204 2.54 5.23 20.22
CA ASN A 204 2.46 6.07 21.41
C ASN A 204 1.04 6.64 21.59
N LEU A 205 0.38 7.12 20.54
CA LEU A 205 -0.98 7.65 20.64
C LEU A 205 -2.03 6.59 21.04
N SER A 206 -1.82 5.33 20.64
CA SER A 206 -2.77 4.25 20.88
C SER A 206 -2.57 3.56 22.23
N SER A 207 -1.34 3.55 22.75
CA SER A 207 -1.00 2.94 24.05
C SER A 207 -1.67 3.62 25.24
N GLU A 208 -2.01 2.86 26.29
CA GLU A 208 -2.65 3.36 27.52
C GLU A 208 -1.78 4.42 28.25
N ASN A 209 -0.46 4.22 28.28
CA ASN A 209 0.50 5.06 29.02
C ASN A 209 1.30 6.01 28.10
N SER A 210 0.63 6.96 27.44
CA SER A 210 1.30 7.86 26.50
C SER A 210 1.73 9.20 27.09
N ILE A 211 2.89 9.69 26.65
CA ILE A 211 3.40 11.05 26.97
C ILE A 211 2.41 12.13 26.48
N ALA A 212 1.71 11.86 25.37
CA ALA A 212 0.67 12.74 24.86
C ALA A 212 -0.55 12.82 25.80
N LYS A 213 -0.94 11.72 26.45
CA LYS A 213 -2.01 11.70 27.46
C LYS A 213 -1.63 12.48 28.72
N TYR A 214 -0.37 12.40 29.16
CA TYR A 214 0.14 13.22 30.28
C TYR A 214 0.11 14.73 29.97
N PHE A 215 0.44 15.12 28.73
CA PHE A 215 0.43 16.53 28.32
C PHE A 215 -0.94 17.10 27.95
N LEU A 216 -1.88 16.27 27.46
CA LEU A 216 -3.18 16.74 26.94
C LEU A 216 -4.38 16.51 27.86
N THR A 217 -4.22 15.83 29.01
CA THR A 217 -5.32 15.54 29.98
C THR A 217 -6.61 15.03 29.34
N VAL A 218 -6.50 14.21 28.28
CA VAL A 218 -7.67 13.65 27.59
C VAL A 218 -7.92 12.22 28.05
N SER A 219 -9.19 11.92 28.32
CA SER A 219 -9.67 10.58 28.64
C SER A 219 -9.36 9.58 27.52
N ASP A 220 -9.04 8.36 27.93
CA ASP A 220 -8.71 7.27 27.01
C ASP A 220 -9.97 6.80 26.30
N ASN A 221 -10.18 7.29 25.09
CA ASN A 221 -11.38 6.98 24.32
C ASN A 221 -11.04 6.83 22.84
N LYS A 222 -11.68 5.87 22.18
CA LYS A 222 -11.52 5.59 20.74
C LYS A 222 -11.71 6.84 19.86
N THR A 223 -12.56 7.75 20.30
CA THR A 223 -12.83 9.04 19.66
C THR A 223 -11.63 9.99 19.72
N THR A 224 -10.86 9.98 20.81
CA THR A 224 -9.66 10.81 20.99
C THR A 224 -8.57 10.42 20.01
N LEU A 225 -8.29 9.12 19.88
CA LEU A 225 -7.31 8.59 18.93
C LEU A 225 -7.60 9.08 17.51
N ILE A 226 -8.86 8.96 17.08
CA ILE A 226 -9.28 9.32 15.73
C ILE A 226 -9.21 10.84 15.51
N LYS A 227 -9.61 11.66 16.49
CA LYS A 227 -9.53 13.13 16.40
C LYS A 227 -8.09 13.62 16.28
N ILE A 228 -7.17 13.12 17.13
CA ILE A 228 -5.76 13.51 17.11
C ILE A 228 -5.10 13.03 15.80
N SER A 229 -5.32 11.77 15.43
CA SER A 229 -4.75 11.22 14.19
C SER A 229 -5.25 11.95 12.94
N THR A 230 -6.52 12.33 12.91
CA THR A 230 -7.10 13.10 11.81
C THR A 230 -6.55 14.53 11.77
N SER A 231 -6.36 15.18 12.92
CA SER A 231 -5.76 16.52 12.95
C SER A 231 -4.30 16.51 12.47
N LEU A 232 -3.53 15.46 12.76
CA LEU A 232 -2.20 15.27 12.15
C LEU A 232 -2.26 15.11 10.63
N VAL A 233 -3.25 14.35 10.11
CA VAL A 233 -3.48 14.23 8.67
C VAL A 233 -3.80 15.58 8.02
N VAL A 234 -4.62 16.40 8.69
CA VAL A 234 -4.96 17.76 8.23
C VAL A 234 -3.71 18.63 8.16
N VAL A 235 -2.90 18.68 9.22
CA VAL A 235 -1.66 19.47 9.26
C VAL A 235 -0.72 19.06 8.14
N SER A 236 -0.47 17.75 7.97
CA SER A 236 0.39 17.25 6.90
C SER A 236 -0.19 17.50 5.51
N ALA A 237 -1.51 17.43 5.33
CA ALA A 237 -2.16 17.77 4.07
C ALA A 237 -2.00 19.27 3.72
N VAL A 238 -2.16 20.17 4.69
CA VAL A 238 -1.91 21.60 4.49
C VAL A 238 -0.46 21.85 4.09
N ILE A 239 0.50 21.21 4.76
CA ILE A 239 1.93 21.28 4.39
C ILE A 239 2.14 20.79 2.96
N SER A 240 1.50 19.69 2.57
CA SER A 240 1.63 19.16 1.19
C SER A 240 1.09 20.13 0.14
N CYS A 241 -0.03 20.83 0.39
CA CYS A 241 -0.54 21.87 -0.50
C CYS A 241 0.42 23.07 -0.60
N LEU A 242 0.98 23.50 0.53
CA LEU A 242 1.97 24.59 0.56
C LEU A 242 3.23 24.20 -0.22
N LEU A 243 3.68 22.94 -0.13
CA LEU A 243 4.82 22.43 -0.89
C LEU A 243 4.51 22.38 -2.40
N VAL A 244 3.34 21.88 -2.81
CA VAL A 244 2.95 21.88 -4.24
C VAL A 244 2.89 23.30 -4.79
N LYS A 245 2.31 24.24 -4.05
CA LYS A 245 2.26 25.66 -4.42
C LYS A 245 3.66 26.28 -4.49
N PHE A 246 4.53 25.98 -3.53
CA PHE A 246 5.92 26.44 -3.51
C PHE A 246 6.69 25.92 -4.72
N ILE A 247 6.59 24.63 -5.02
CA ILE A 247 7.26 24.00 -6.16
C ILE A 247 6.73 24.58 -7.48
N THR A 248 5.40 24.70 -7.61
CA THR A 248 4.76 25.26 -8.81
C THR A 248 5.20 26.73 -9.02
N LYS A 249 5.23 27.54 -7.97
CA LYS A 249 5.57 28.96 -8.07
C LYS A 249 7.06 29.24 -8.24
N ASN A 250 7.97 28.41 -7.73
CA ASN A 250 9.41 28.70 -7.73
C ASN A 250 10.22 27.85 -8.71
N VAL A 251 9.74 26.66 -9.08
CA VAL A 251 10.46 25.73 -9.97
C VAL A 251 9.96 25.81 -11.40
N PHE A 252 8.65 25.98 -11.63
CA PHE A 252 8.10 26.10 -13.00
C PHE A 252 8.31 27.47 -13.64
N THR A 253 8.42 28.53 -12.85
CA THR A 253 8.67 29.92 -13.31
C THR A 253 10.15 30.21 -13.56
N ASN A 254 11.07 29.40 -13.02
CA ASN A 254 12.49 29.55 -13.31
C ASN A 254 12.82 28.96 -14.69
N PRO A 255 13.23 29.79 -15.68
CA PRO A 255 13.46 29.34 -17.06
C PRO A 255 14.52 28.23 -17.16
N THR A 256 15.49 28.22 -16.25
CA THR A 256 16.60 27.26 -16.20
C THR A 256 16.17 25.83 -15.85
N PHE A 257 15.12 25.66 -15.04
CA PHE A 257 14.64 24.34 -14.63
C PHE A 257 13.54 23.80 -15.56
N TYR A 258 12.63 24.66 -16.03
CA TYR A 258 11.48 24.22 -16.83
C TYR A 258 11.81 24.06 -18.33
N ALA A 259 12.69 24.89 -18.90
CA ALA A 259 13.08 24.77 -20.31
C ALA A 259 13.82 23.44 -20.59
N ASN A 260 14.64 22.97 -19.65
CA ASN A 260 15.37 21.69 -19.75
C ASN A 260 14.46 20.45 -19.60
N ALA A 261 13.40 20.55 -18.79
CA ALA A 261 12.41 19.46 -18.66
C ALA A 261 11.50 19.35 -19.90
N LYS A 262 11.16 20.49 -20.54
CA LYS A 262 10.31 20.54 -21.74
C LYS A 262 11.08 20.21 -23.03
N SER A 263 12.34 20.64 -23.16
CA SER A 263 13.19 20.34 -24.33
C SER A 263 13.58 18.86 -24.42
N ALA A 264 13.78 18.18 -23.29
CA ALA A 264 14.03 16.74 -23.22
C ALA A 264 12.80 15.87 -23.59
N ARG A 265 11.63 16.49 -23.78
CA ARG A 265 10.34 15.82 -24.02
C ARG A 265 9.90 15.89 -25.48
N SER A 266 10.75 16.31 -26.42
CA SER A 266 10.34 16.52 -27.81
C SER A 266 9.95 15.20 -28.53
N THR A 267 8.73 15.25 -29.07
CA THR A 267 8.23 14.54 -30.27
C THR A 267 8.46 13.03 -30.34
N LYS A 268 7.56 12.25 -29.75
CA LYS A 268 7.15 10.98 -30.38
C LYS A 268 5.63 10.91 -30.38
N GLU A 269 5.06 10.90 -31.58
CA GLU A 269 3.66 10.56 -31.83
C GLU A 269 3.41 9.16 -31.25
N GLY A 270 2.66 9.11 -30.15
CA GLY A 270 2.24 7.84 -29.57
C GLY A 270 0.98 7.36 -30.29
N MET A 271 0.89 6.04 -30.58
CA MET A 271 -0.35 5.41 -31.04
C MET A 271 -1.56 5.81 -30.16
N GLY A 272 -2.77 5.78 -30.72
CA GLY A 272 -3.99 6.04 -29.96
C GLY A 272 -4.13 5.11 -28.75
N LEU A 273 -4.82 5.54 -27.69
CA LEU A 273 -4.98 4.76 -26.45
C LEU A 273 -5.55 3.35 -26.69
N ILE A 274 -6.45 3.20 -27.67
CA ILE A 274 -7.07 1.93 -28.05
C ILE A 274 -6.08 1.02 -28.78
N GLU A 275 -5.28 1.56 -29.69
CA GLU A 275 -4.22 0.82 -30.39
C GLU A 275 -3.13 0.38 -29.41
N SER A 276 -2.78 1.25 -28.48
CA SER A 276 -1.83 0.97 -27.39
C SER A 276 -2.34 -0.16 -26.50
N PHE A 277 -3.62 -0.15 -26.14
CA PHE A 277 -4.23 -1.21 -25.34
C PHE A 277 -4.29 -2.54 -26.09
N LYS A 278 -4.65 -2.51 -27.39
CA LYS A 278 -4.64 -3.69 -28.27
C LYS A 278 -3.22 -4.24 -28.48
N TYR A 279 -2.21 -3.37 -28.49
CA TYR A 279 -0.80 -3.76 -28.58
C TYR A 279 -0.29 -4.39 -27.27
N ILE A 280 -0.61 -3.78 -26.13
CA ILE A 280 -0.25 -4.30 -24.79
C ILE A 280 -0.86 -5.68 -24.55
N THR A 281 -2.14 -5.86 -24.88
CA THR A 281 -2.86 -7.14 -24.69
C THR A 281 -2.34 -8.28 -25.57
N ARG A 282 -1.62 -7.99 -26.65
CA ARG A 282 -0.96 -8.99 -27.51
C ARG A 282 0.42 -9.42 -26.99
N SER A 283 1.05 -8.66 -26.11
CA SER A 283 2.38 -8.98 -25.59
C SER A 283 2.31 -10.07 -24.51
N LYS A 284 2.75 -11.27 -24.86
CA LYS A 284 2.88 -12.41 -23.93
C LYS A 284 3.76 -12.05 -22.73
N TYR A 285 4.82 -11.27 -22.95
CA TYR A 285 5.76 -10.86 -21.91
C TYR A 285 5.12 -9.93 -20.87
N LEU A 286 4.34 -8.93 -21.31
CA LEU A 286 3.60 -8.05 -20.40
C LEU A 286 2.54 -8.80 -19.59
N TRP A 287 1.85 -9.76 -20.21
CA TRP A 287 0.89 -10.62 -19.51
C TRP A 287 1.52 -11.43 -18.38
N LEU A 288 2.71 -12.00 -18.60
CA LEU A 288 3.42 -12.73 -17.55
C LEU A 288 3.78 -11.82 -16.37
N MET A 289 4.24 -10.59 -16.63
CA MET A 289 4.52 -9.61 -15.56
C MET A 289 3.24 -9.20 -14.81
N LEU A 290 2.12 -9.04 -15.53
CA LEU A 290 0.82 -8.77 -14.94
C LEU A 290 0.38 -9.92 -14.02
N ILE A 291 0.51 -11.18 -14.47
CA ILE A 291 0.20 -12.37 -13.68
C ILE A 291 1.04 -12.41 -12.40
N CYS A 292 2.35 -12.15 -12.47
CA CYS A 292 3.20 -12.13 -11.28
C CYS A 292 2.75 -11.10 -10.24
N SER A 293 2.47 -9.87 -10.69
CA SER A 293 2.05 -8.78 -9.79
C SER A 293 0.62 -8.99 -9.25
N ALA A 294 -0.28 -9.55 -10.06
CA ALA A 294 -1.62 -9.93 -9.62
C ALA A 294 -1.59 -11.11 -8.62
N ALA A 295 -0.74 -12.12 -8.86
CA ALA A 295 -0.55 -13.26 -7.97
C ALA A 295 -0.01 -12.83 -6.60
N PHE A 296 0.93 -11.88 -6.57
CA PHE A 296 1.37 -11.25 -5.32
C PHE A 296 0.19 -10.59 -4.59
N GLY A 297 -0.55 -9.70 -5.27
CA GLY A 297 -1.66 -8.96 -4.66
C GLY A 297 -2.77 -9.87 -4.13
N LEU A 298 -3.07 -10.95 -4.86
CA LEU A 298 -4.04 -11.97 -4.48
C LEU A 298 -3.54 -12.76 -3.26
N SER A 299 -2.36 -13.36 -3.35
CA SER A 299 -1.79 -14.20 -2.28
C SER A 299 -1.66 -13.41 -0.98
N MET A 300 -1.17 -12.17 -1.08
CA MET A 300 -1.00 -11.28 0.08
C MET A 300 -2.32 -10.97 0.77
N ASN A 301 -3.35 -10.63 0.00
CA ASN A 301 -4.64 -10.28 0.57
C ASN A 301 -5.39 -11.50 1.14
N LEU A 302 -5.15 -12.70 0.61
CA LEU A 302 -5.68 -13.95 1.20
C LEU A 302 -5.12 -14.17 2.61
N VAL A 303 -3.81 -14.05 2.78
CA VAL A 303 -3.17 -14.19 4.10
C VAL A 303 -3.57 -13.04 5.03
N GLU A 304 -3.52 -11.79 4.56
CA GLU A 304 -3.89 -10.62 5.37
C GLU A 304 -5.33 -10.69 5.87
N ALA A 305 -6.28 -11.20 5.08
CA ALA A 305 -7.68 -11.29 5.50
C ALA A 305 -7.86 -12.21 6.72
N VAL A 306 -7.27 -13.41 6.67
CA VAL A 306 -7.31 -14.36 7.78
C VAL A 306 -6.52 -13.82 8.99
N TRP A 307 -5.35 -13.23 8.75
CA TRP A 307 -4.53 -12.65 9.81
C TRP A 307 -5.23 -11.51 10.54
N LYS A 308 -5.91 -10.62 9.81
CA LYS A 308 -6.69 -9.52 10.37
C LYS A 308 -7.84 -10.01 11.26
N ALA A 309 -8.48 -11.12 10.89
CA ALA A 309 -9.48 -11.75 11.76
C ALA A 309 -8.86 -12.22 13.09
N LYS A 310 -7.67 -12.84 13.05
CA LYS A 310 -6.94 -13.26 14.26
C LYS A 310 -6.42 -12.10 15.10
N ILE A 311 -6.00 -10.99 14.48
CA ILE A 311 -5.67 -9.76 15.21
C ILE A 311 -6.90 -9.26 15.96
N LYS A 312 -8.09 -9.27 15.34
CA LYS A 312 -9.34 -8.85 16.00
C LYS A 312 -9.66 -9.73 17.21
N GLU A 313 -9.47 -11.05 17.10
CA GLU A 313 -9.68 -11.98 18.21
C GLU A 313 -8.76 -11.67 19.41
N LEU A 314 -7.51 -11.27 19.15
CA LEU A 314 -6.52 -10.97 20.20
C LEU A 314 -6.61 -9.52 20.73
N TYR A 315 -6.90 -8.57 19.84
CA TYR A 315 -6.96 -7.13 20.08
C TYR A 315 -8.32 -6.57 19.61
N PRO A 316 -9.38 -6.73 20.43
CA PRO A 316 -10.75 -6.45 20.00
C PRO A 316 -11.10 -4.95 19.99
N THR A 317 -10.35 -4.11 20.69
CA THR A 317 -10.63 -2.67 20.80
C THR A 317 -9.92 -1.89 19.70
N VAL A 318 -10.52 -0.78 19.26
CA VAL A 318 -9.93 0.10 18.22
C VAL A 318 -8.51 0.56 18.61
N ASN A 319 -8.29 0.88 19.89
CA ASN A 319 -6.98 1.35 20.38
C ASN A 319 -5.93 0.23 20.38
N SER A 320 -6.24 -0.94 20.95
CA SER A 320 -5.28 -2.07 20.98
C SER A 320 -4.96 -2.59 19.58
N TYR A 321 -5.97 -2.65 18.71
CA TYR A 321 -5.76 -2.99 17.29
C TYR A 321 -4.85 -1.96 16.62
N ALA A 322 -5.09 -0.67 16.85
CA ALA A 322 -4.27 0.40 16.29
C ALA A 322 -2.83 0.36 16.81
N GLU A 323 -2.62 0.07 18.10
CA GLU A 323 -1.30 -0.10 18.70
C GLU A 323 -0.50 -1.22 18.04
N PHE A 324 -1.09 -2.42 17.96
CA PHE A 324 -0.45 -3.56 17.30
C PHE A 324 -0.17 -3.27 15.81
N ASN A 325 -1.13 -2.69 15.10
CA ASN A 325 -0.99 -2.34 13.68
C ASN A 325 0.08 -1.26 13.47
N SER A 326 0.28 -0.37 14.44
CA SER A 326 1.34 0.66 14.44
C SER A 326 2.72 0.03 14.59
N LEU A 327 2.88 -0.91 15.54
CA LEU A 327 4.11 -1.68 15.70
C LEU A 327 4.45 -2.48 14.44
N TYR A 328 3.45 -3.13 13.85
CA TYR A 328 3.58 -3.84 12.58
C TYR A 328 4.07 -2.94 11.43
N ILE A 329 3.51 -1.73 11.28
CA ILE A 329 3.92 -0.78 10.24
C ILE A 329 5.34 -0.26 10.47
N LEU A 330 5.73 -0.01 11.72
CA LEU A 330 7.09 0.37 12.08
C LEU A 330 8.09 -0.68 11.60
N TRP A 331 7.88 -1.94 11.97
CA TRP A 331 8.77 -3.04 11.58
C TRP A 331 8.73 -3.32 10.09
N THR A 332 7.59 -3.11 9.41
CA THR A 332 7.52 -3.14 7.96
C THR A 332 8.44 -2.10 7.33
N GLY A 333 8.47 -0.87 7.87
CA GLY A 333 9.40 0.18 7.41
C GLY A 333 10.86 -0.21 7.60
N VAL A 334 11.22 -0.73 8.78
CA VAL A 334 12.56 -1.24 9.07
C VAL A 334 12.96 -2.37 8.10
N ALA A 335 12.07 -3.34 7.90
CA ALA A 335 12.30 -4.46 7.00
C ALA A 335 12.51 -4.01 5.54
N ILE A 336 11.74 -3.04 5.05
CA ILE A 336 11.93 -2.47 3.71
C ILE A 336 13.32 -1.83 3.58
N MET A 337 13.80 -1.07 4.58
CA MET A 337 15.14 -0.48 4.51
C MET A 337 16.24 -1.56 4.46
N VAL A 338 16.16 -2.55 5.35
CA VAL A 338 17.12 -3.66 5.41
C VAL A 338 17.09 -4.49 4.12
N MET A 339 15.90 -4.88 3.65
CA MET A 339 15.73 -5.68 2.43
C MET A 339 16.13 -4.91 1.17
N THR A 340 16.10 -3.58 1.17
CA THR A 340 16.58 -2.78 0.04
C THR A 340 18.09 -2.90 -0.12
N ILE A 341 18.84 -2.90 0.99
CA ILE A 341 20.30 -3.11 0.97
C ILE A 341 20.62 -4.53 0.49
N ILE A 342 19.92 -5.54 1.04
CA ILE A 342 20.10 -6.95 0.67
C ILE A 342 19.74 -7.17 -0.81
N GLY A 343 18.58 -6.66 -1.24
CA GLY A 343 18.07 -6.79 -2.61
C GLY A 343 19.01 -6.19 -3.64
N ASN A 344 19.56 -5.00 -3.36
CA ASN A 344 20.57 -4.38 -4.23
C ASN A 344 21.84 -5.23 -4.35
N ASN A 345 22.27 -5.87 -3.27
CA ASN A 345 23.45 -6.73 -3.30
C ASN A 345 23.21 -8.03 -4.08
N ILE A 346 22.05 -8.67 -3.86
CA ILE A 346 21.65 -9.89 -4.60
C ILE A 346 21.55 -9.59 -6.09
N MET A 347 20.94 -8.47 -6.45
CA MET A 347 20.79 -8.04 -7.83
C MET A 347 22.14 -7.87 -8.55
N ARG A 348 23.14 -7.29 -7.88
CA ARG A 348 24.48 -7.08 -8.43
C ARG A 348 25.29 -8.37 -8.59
N SER A 349 25.10 -9.33 -7.70
CA SER A 349 25.91 -10.55 -7.64
C SER A 349 25.31 -11.72 -8.43
N HIS A 350 23.99 -11.90 -8.39
CA HIS A 350 23.31 -13.09 -8.93
C HIS A 350 22.31 -12.77 -10.06
N GLY A 351 22.20 -11.49 -10.45
CA GLY A 351 21.32 -11.02 -11.52
C GLY A 351 19.84 -10.96 -11.15
N TRP A 352 19.03 -10.50 -12.10
CA TRP A 352 17.62 -10.18 -11.88
C TRP A 352 16.73 -11.40 -11.63
N PHE A 353 17.08 -12.56 -12.20
CA PHE A 353 16.25 -13.76 -12.09
C PHE A 353 16.20 -14.28 -10.65
N VAL A 354 17.35 -14.40 -10.00
CA VAL A 354 17.44 -14.85 -8.61
C VAL A 354 16.69 -13.87 -7.69
N ALA A 355 16.85 -12.58 -7.91
CA ALA A 355 16.12 -11.55 -7.19
C ALA A 355 14.59 -11.66 -7.38
N ALA A 356 14.12 -11.92 -8.61
CA ALA A 356 12.70 -12.04 -8.91
C ALA A 356 12.03 -13.30 -8.31
N VAL A 357 12.78 -14.37 -8.06
CA VAL A 357 12.28 -15.64 -7.50
C VAL A 357 12.20 -15.60 -5.96
N ILE A 358 12.97 -14.76 -5.27
CA ILE A 358 12.95 -14.66 -3.80
C ILE A 358 11.56 -14.29 -3.24
N PRO A 359 10.88 -13.22 -3.70
CA PRO A 359 9.58 -12.82 -3.17
C PRO A 359 8.49 -13.91 -3.20
N PRO A 360 8.26 -14.65 -4.30
CA PRO A 360 7.27 -15.73 -4.29
C PRO A 360 7.67 -16.89 -3.36
N ILE A 361 8.96 -17.21 -3.23
CA ILE A 361 9.41 -18.26 -2.29
C ILE A 361 9.18 -17.81 -0.85
N VAL A 362 9.55 -16.58 -0.50
CA VAL A 362 9.31 -16.01 0.83
C VAL A 362 7.81 -16.01 1.13
N MET A 363 6.97 -15.58 0.18
CA MET A 363 5.51 -15.63 0.32
C MET A 363 5.02 -17.06 0.58
N MET A 364 5.45 -18.03 -0.22
CA MET A 364 4.99 -19.41 -0.14
C MET A 364 5.39 -20.05 1.19
N ILE A 365 6.66 -19.95 1.59
CA ILE A 365 7.15 -20.57 2.83
C ILE A 365 6.46 -19.96 4.05
N THR A 366 6.49 -18.63 4.16
CA THR A 366 5.92 -17.94 5.33
C THR A 366 4.40 -18.01 5.38
N GLY A 367 3.73 -18.00 4.21
CA GLY A 367 2.28 -18.13 4.11
C GLY A 367 1.78 -19.54 4.40
N ILE A 368 2.46 -20.59 3.91
CA ILE A 368 2.13 -21.98 4.25
C ILE A 368 2.32 -22.21 5.75
N LEU A 369 3.42 -21.73 6.33
CA LEU A 369 3.65 -21.82 7.77
C LEU A 369 2.50 -21.18 8.56
N PHE A 370 2.07 -19.98 8.16
CA PHE A 370 0.94 -19.29 8.77
C PHE A 370 -0.38 -20.08 8.63
N PHE A 371 -0.71 -20.60 7.44
CA PHE A 371 -1.94 -21.37 7.25
C PHE A 371 -1.94 -22.70 8.01
N ILE A 372 -0.79 -23.39 8.11
CA ILE A 372 -0.68 -24.63 8.89
C ILE A 372 -1.05 -24.37 10.36
N LEU A 373 -0.56 -23.27 10.94
CA LEU A 373 -0.87 -22.91 12.33
C LEU A 373 -2.35 -22.61 12.57
N ILE A 374 -3.05 -22.11 11.56
CA ILE A 374 -4.47 -21.77 11.66
C ILE A 374 -5.36 -22.98 11.37
N VAL A 375 -5.00 -23.79 10.38
CA VAL A 375 -5.80 -24.94 9.95
C VAL A 375 -5.66 -26.12 10.93
N PHE A 376 -4.48 -26.31 11.52
CA PHE A 376 -4.17 -27.41 12.41
C PHE A 376 -3.97 -26.94 13.86
N ASP A 377 -4.67 -25.88 14.27
CA ASP A 377 -4.53 -25.26 15.59
C ASP A 377 -4.59 -26.27 16.75
N HIS A 378 -5.55 -27.20 16.71
CA HIS A 378 -5.72 -28.27 17.71
C HIS A 378 -4.53 -29.25 17.77
N GLN A 379 -3.93 -29.58 16.62
CA GLN A 379 -2.78 -30.50 16.57
C GLN A 379 -1.49 -29.79 17.01
N VAL A 380 -1.33 -28.53 16.61
CA VAL A 380 -0.21 -27.68 17.02
C VAL A 380 -0.23 -27.48 18.54
N LEU A 381 -1.41 -27.18 19.12
CA LEU A 381 -1.63 -27.12 20.55
C LEU A 381 -1.05 -28.35 21.28
N SER A 382 -1.43 -29.56 20.84
CA SER A 382 -0.98 -30.81 21.47
C SER A 382 0.53 -31.07 21.41
N ILE A 383 1.22 -30.53 20.39
CA ILE A 383 2.68 -30.69 20.22
C ILE A 383 3.45 -29.69 21.10
N PHE A 384 2.84 -28.53 21.38
CA PHE A 384 3.51 -27.39 22.00
C PHE A 384 3.09 -27.07 23.44
N ASP A 385 2.15 -27.83 24.02
CA ASP A 385 1.62 -27.68 25.40
C ASP A 385 2.70 -27.68 26.50
N SER A 386 3.95 -28.06 26.20
CA SER A 386 5.07 -28.06 27.17
C SER A 386 6.24 -27.12 26.85
N SER A 387 6.26 -26.40 25.72
CA SER A 387 7.46 -25.67 25.26
C SER A 387 7.26 -24.23 24.80
N ILE A 388 6.03 -23.73 24.68
CA ILE A 388 5.76 -22.36 24.20
C ILE A 388 5.27 -21.45 25.35
N LEU A 389 5.96 -20.32 25.55
CA LEU A 389 5.56 -19.27 26.52
C LEU A 389 4.36 -18.41 26.07
N MET A 390 3.93 -18.49 24.80
CA MET A 390 2.84 -17.70 24.20
C MET A 390 1.57 -18.54 23.92
N THR A 391 0.40 -17.89 23.98
CA THR A 391 -0.86 -18.52 23.56
C THR A 391 -0.85 -18.82 22.04
N PRO A 392 -1.56 -19.87 21.57
CA PRO A 392 -1.61 -20.21 20.13
C PRO A 392 -2.11 -19.06 19.26
N LEU A 393 -3.09 -18.29 19.76
CA LEU A 393 -3.60 -17.11 19.07
C LEU A 393 -2.51 -16.04 18.91
N ALA A 394 -1.74 -15.77 19.97
CA ALA A 394 -0.64 -14.81 19.92
C ALA A 394 0.51 -15.29 19.01
N LEU A 395 0.76 -16.61 18.94
CA LEU A 395 1.70 -17.20 18.01
C LEU A 395 1.24 -17.06 16.54
N ALA A 396 -0.04 -17.33 16.26
CA ALA A 396 -0.60 -17.14 14.92
C ALA A 396 -0.54 -15.67 14.48
N VAL A 397 -0.84 -14.74 15.39
CA VAL A 397 -0.75 -13.30 15.13
C VAL A 397 0.70 -12.87 14.90
N SER A 398 1.67 -13.35 15.67
CA SER A 398 3.09 -12.99 15.52
C SER A 398 3.72 -13.57 14.26
N ILE A 399 3.43 -14.83 13.93
CA ILE A 399 3.91 -15.46 12.68
C ILE A 399 3.24 -14.81 11.46
N GLY A 400 1.96 -14.48 11.54
CA GLY A 400 1.29 -13.68 10.51
C GLY A 400 1.89 -12.28 10.36
N ALA A 401 2.30 -11.64 11.46
CA ALA A 401 3.01 -10.35 11.39
C ALA A 401 4.35 -10.49 10.68
N LEU A 402 5.15 -11.50 11.06
CA LEU A 402 6.44 -11.80 10.46
C LEU A 402 6.30 -12.09 8.95
N GLN A 403 5.35 -12.94 8.59
CA GLN A 403 4.97 -13.24 7.21
C GLN A 403 4.72 -11.94 6.43
N ASN A 404 3.86 -11.06 6.95
CA ASN A 404 3.49 -9.82 6.28
C ASN A 404 4.66 -8.83 6.16
N ILE A 405 5.48 -8.70 7.21
CA ILE A 405 6.65 -7.82 7.26
C ILE A 405 7.69 -8.28 6.22
N LEU A 406 8.05 -9.56 6.23
CA LEU A 406 9.04 -10.13 5.33
C LEU A 406 8.59 -10.04 3.87
N VAL A 407 7.34 -10.40 3.59
CA VAL A 407 6.80 -10.35 2.23
C VAL A 407 6.72 -8.93 1.69
N LYS A 408 6.24 -7.96 2.48
CA LYS A 408 6.23 -6.56 2.04
C LYS A 408 7.65 -6.04 1.83
N GLY A 409 8.57 -6.37 2.74
CA GLY A 409 9.99 -6.07 2.59
C GLY A 409 10.56 -6.63 1.28
N SER A 410 10.44 -7.93 1.04
CA SER A 410 10.92 -8.57 -0.19
C SER A 410 10.24 -8.02 -1.45
N LYS A 411 8.95 -7.69 -1.40
CA LYS A 411 8.23 -7.16 -2.56
C LYS A 411 8.67 -5.73 -2.90
N TYR A 412 8.60 -4.80 -1.95
CA TYR A 412 8.94 -3.41 -2.22
C TYR A 412 10.43 -3.20 -2.51
N SER A 413 11.29 -4.06 -1.96
CA SER A 413 12.74 -3.93 -2.14
C SER A 413 13.32 -4.77 -3.29
N ILE A 414 12.90 -6.03 -3.42
CA ILE A 414 13.51 -6.99 -4.35
C ILE A 414 12.66 -7.17 -5.61
N TRP A 415 11.34 -7.39 -5.45
CA TRP A 415 10.46 -7.57 -6.62
C TRP A 415 10.35 -6.29 -7.45
N ASP A 416 10.05 -5.16 -6.81
CA ASP A 416 9.83 -3.90 -7.53
C ASP A 416 11.09 -3.45 -8.28
N THR A 417 12.29 -3.67 -7.71
CA THR A 417 13.57 -3.41 -8.40
C THR A 417 13.86 -4.40 -9.54
N SER A 418 13.57 -5.69 -9.35
CA SER A 418 13.70 -6.71 -10.41
C SER A 418 12.76 -6.41 -11.58
N ARG A 419 11.53 -5.97 -11.28
CA ARG A 419 10.54 -5.61 -12.29
C ARG A 419 10.97 -4.44 -13.16
N GLU A 420 11.65 -3.44 -12.59
CA GLU A 420 12.21 -2.35 -13.39
C GLU A 420 13.24 -2.84 -14.42
N MET A 421 14.02 -3.86 -14.09
CA MET A 421 14.94 -4.49 -15.05
C MET A 421 14.22 -5.27 -16.15
N LEU A 422 13.08 -5.88 -15.82
CA LEU A 422 12.23 -6.57 -16.80
C LEU A 422 11.66 -5.61 -17.87
N TYR A 423 11.55 -4.32 -17.58
CA TYR A 423 11.09 -3.33 -18.56
C TYR A 423 12.21 -2.79 -19.46
N ILE A 424 13.49 -3.13 -19.22
CA ILE A 424 14.63 -2.65 -20.02
C ILE A 424 14.60 -3.13 -21.48
N PRO A 425 14.43 -4.43 -21.78
CA PRO A 425 14.51 -4.93 -23.15
C PRO A 425 13.25 -4.64 -24.00
N LEU A 426 12.23 -4.02 -23.41
CA LEU A 426 11.00 -3.69 -24.12
C LEU A 426 11.16 -2.48 -25.04
N ASP A 427 10.46 -2.52 -26.17
CA ASP A 427 10.30 -1.36 -27.05
C ASP A 427 9.81 -0.13 -26.29
N GLN A 428 10.22 1.05 -26.74
CA GLN A 428 9.98 2.31 -26.04
C GLN A 428 8.48 2.60 -25.78
N GLU A 429 7.60 2.09 -26.63
CA GLU A 429 6.14 2.18 -26.44
C GLU A 429 5.60 1.21 -25.38
N LEU A 430 6.04 -0.05 -25.39
CA LEU A 430 5.68 -1.03 -24.35
C LEU A 430 6.23 -0.62 -22.98
N LYS A 431 7.41 0.01 -22.97
CA LYS A 431 8.06 0.50 -21.76
C LYS A 431 7.33 1.68 -21.11
N THR A 432 6.65 2.51 -21.90
CA THR A 432 5.93 3.69 -21.39
C THR A 432 4.48 3.37 -21.09
N LYS A 433 3.73 2.84 -22.06
CA LYS A 433 2.30 2.55 -21.92
C LYS A 433 2.04 1.19 -21.25
N GLY A 434 2.81 0.17 -21.62
CA GLY A 434 2.68 -1.18 -21.05
C GLY A 434 3.07 -1.24 -19.58
N LYS A 435 4.15 -0.57 -19.19
CA LYS A 435 4.54 -0.42 -17.77
C LYS A 435 3.41 0.20 -16.94
N ALA A 436 2.89 1.35 -17.38
CA ALA A 436 1.80 2.04 -16.68
C ALA A 436 0.55 1.14 -16.55
N ALA A 437 0.21 0.41 -17.62
CA ALA A 437 -0.90 -0.54 -17.60
C ALA A 437 -0.67 -1.68 -16.60
N VAL A 438 0.50 -2.32 -16.61
CA VAL A 438 0.84 -3.40 -15.68
C VAL A 438 0.83 -2.89 -14.24
N ASP A 439 1.45 -1.76 -13.94
CA ASP A 439 1.59 -1.26 -12.57
C ASP A 439 0.24 -0.84 -11.95
N VAL A 440 -0.66 -0.26 -12.74
CA VAL A 440 -1.98 0.20 -12.26
C VAL A 440 -3.00 -0.93 -12.20
N ILE A 441 -3.04 -1.82 -13.21
CA ILE A 441 -4.06 -2.86 -13.31
C ILE A 441 -3.74 -4.03 -12.37
N SER A 442 -2.51 -4.51 -12.36
CA SER A 442 -2.16 -5.77 -11.68
C SER A 442 -2.42 -5.74 -10.18
N SER A 443 -2.06 -4.64 -9.51
CA SER A 443 -2.23 -4.47 -8.06
C SER A 443 -3.71 -4.43 -7.65
N LYS A 444 -4.57 -3.86 -8.50
CA LYS A 444 -6.02 -3.79 -8.28
C LYS A 444 -6.70 -5.13 -8.55
N VAL A 445 -6.34 -5.79 -9.65
CA VAL A 445 -6.89 -7.11 -10.00
C VAL A 445 -6.60 -8.11 -8.88
N GLY A 446 -5.36 -8.22 -8.41
CA GLY A 446 -5.03 -9.16 -7.33
C GLY A 446 -5.83 -8.95 -6.04
N LYS A 447 -5.94 -7.68 -5.58
CA LYS A 447 -6.71 -7.32 -4.37
C LYS A 447 -8.22 -7.52 -4.53
N SER A 448 -8.77 -7.16 -5.69
CA SER A 448 -10.20 -7.28 -5.95
C SER A 448 -10.60 -8.75 -6.14
N SER A 449 -9.81 -9.55 -6.86
CA SER A 449 -10.05 -10.99 -7.05
C SER A 449 -10.05 -11.77 -5.75
N SER A 450 -9.12 -11.50 -4.83
CA SER A 450 -9.09 -12.12 -3.50
C SER A 450 -10.31 -11.73 -2.65
N GLY A 451 -10.71 -10.45 -2.68
CA GLY A 451 -11.94 -9.99 -2.01
C GLY A 451 -13.20 -10.65 -2.58
N LEU A 452 -13.23 -10.88 -3.90
CA LEU A 452 -14.34 -11.52 -4.60
C LEU A 452 -14.45 -13.02 -4.25
N ILE A 453 -13.32 -13.73 -4.21
CA ILE A 453 -13.30 -15.14 -3.77
C ILE A 453 -13.88 -15.26 -2.35
N GLN A 454 -13.45 -14.39 -1.43
CA GLN A 454 -13.92 -14.42 -0.05
C GLN A 454 -15.39 -14.00 0.07
N SER A 455 -15.83 -12.95 -0.64
CA SER A 455 -17.21 -12.48 -0.57
C SER A 455 -18.19 -13.52 -1.12
N ILE A 456 -17.85 -14.21 -2.22
CA ILE A 456 -18.67 -15.32 -2.74
C ILE A 456 -18.83 -16.42 -1.69
N ILE A 457 -17.75 -16.84 -1.03
CA ILE A 457 -17.81 -17.90 -0.02
C ILE A 457 -18.70 -17.49 1.15
N PHE A 458 -18.54 -16.27 1.66
CA PHE A 458 -19.37 -15.78 2.77
C PHE A 458 -20.84 -15.55 2.40
N THR A 459 -21.13 -15.25 1.12
CA THR A 459 -22.51 -15.17 0.64
C THR A 459 -23.15 -16.55 0.48
N LEU A 460 -22.39 -17.55 0.00
CA LEU A 460 -22.88 -18.92 -0.15
C LEU A 460 -23.04 -19.63 1.20
N ILE A 461 -22.12 -19.40 2.14
CA ILE A 461 -22.11 -20.01 3.47
C ILE A 461 -22.15 -18.91 4.54
N PRO A 462 -23.34 -18.45 4.95
CA PRO A 462 -23.49 -17.33 5.89
C PRO A 462 -22.91 -17.54 7.29
N THR A 463 -22.79 -18.80 7.71
CA THR A 463 -22.23 -19.21 9.00
C THR A 463 -20.71 -19.36 8.97
N ALA A 464 -20.09 -19.23 7.79
CA ALA A 464 -18.65 -19.38 7.66
C ALA A 464 -17.92 -18.21 8.34
N THR A 465 -16.91 -18.57 9.12
CA THR A 465 -15.90 -17.66 9.68
C THR A 465 -14.57 -17.84 8.96
N PHE A 466 -13.63 -16.91 9.12
CA PHE A 466 -12.29 -17.07 8.55
C PHE A 466 -11.60 -18.37 8.97
N SER A 467 -11.81 -18.85 10.20
CA SER A 467 -11.28 -20.15 10.65
C SER A 467 -11.81 -21.30 9.79
N SER A 468 -13.12 -21.32 9.49
CA SER A 468 -13.75 -22.40 8.70
C SER A 468 -13.31 -22.44 7.23
N ILE A 469 -13.05 -21.28 6.62
CA ILE A 469 -12.66 -21.18 5.20
C ILE A 469 -11.15 -21.24 5.00
N SER A 470 -10.36 -21.15 6.07
CA SER A 470 -8.89 -21.15 6.03
C SER A 470 -8.29 -22.34 5.26
N PRO A 471 -8.79 -23.59 5.38
CA PRO A 471 -8.27 -24.71 4.59
C PRO A 471 -8.44 -24.51 3.09
N PHE A 472 -9.60 -24.00 2.65
CA PHE A 472 -9.84 -23.69 1.24
C PHE A 472 -8.93 -22.54 0.76
N LEU A 473 -8.82 -21.48 1.56
CA LEU A 473 -7.95 -20.34 1.24
C LEU A 473 -6.48 -20.77 1.14
N MET A 474 -6.03 -21.71 1.97
CA MET A 474 -4.68 -22.29 1.91
C MET A 474 -4.42 -22.99 0.57
N VAL A 475 -5.36 -23.80 0.08
CA VAL A 475 -5.21 -24.50 -1.22
C VAL A 475 -5.13 -23.49 -2.37
N VAL A 476 -6.05 -22.52 -2.40
CA VAL A 476 -6.05 -21.45 -3.42
C VAL A 476 -4.74 -20.65 -3.36
N PHE A 477 -4.29 -20.31 -2.15
CA PHE A 477 -3.04 -19.60 -1.92
C PHE A 477 -1.83 -20.38 -2.48
N THR A 478 -1.72 -21.68 -2.20
CA THR A 478 -0.61 -22.51 -2.69
C THR A 478 -0.61 -22.60 -4.21
N ILE A 479 -1.79 -22.79 -4.83
CA ILE A 479 -1.91 -22.81 -6.31
C ILE A 479 -1.42 -21.49 -6.90
N VAL A 480 -1.84 -20.35 -6.34
CA VAL A 480 -1.44 -19.02 -6.84
C VAL A 480 0.07 -18.79 -6.68
N CYS A 481 0.68 -19.24 -5.57
CA CYS A 481 2.13 -19.17 -5.38
C CYS A 481 2.89 -20.01 -6.43
N ILE A 482 2.42 -21.23 -6.74
CA ILE A 482 3.02 -22.08 -7.78
C ILE A 482 2.92 -21.41 -9.16
N VAL A 483 1.76 -20.84 -9.49
CA VAL A 483 1.55 -20.09 -10.73
C VAL A 483 2.49 -18.88 -10.80
N TRP A 484 2.72 -18.19 -9.67
CA TRP A 484 3.64 -17.07 -9.61
C TRP A 484 5.09 -17.50 -9.90
N ILE A 485 5.59 -18.54 -9.22
CA ILE A 485 6.95 -19.07 -9.45
C ILE A 485 7.12 -19.52 -10.92
N HIS A 486 6.13 -20.23 -11.47
CA HIS A 486 6.15 -20.67 -12.87
C HIS A 486 6.16 -19.50 -13.84
N SER A 487 5.42 -18.44 -13.54
CA SER A 487 5.37 -17.22 -14.35
C SER A 487 6.72 -16.51 -14.35
N VAL A 488 7.40 -16.39 -13.20
CA VAL A 488 8.77 -15.84 -13.13
C VAL A 488 9.75 -16.67 -13.95
N ARG A 489 9.66 -18.00 -13.89
CA ARG A 489 10.47 -18.89 -14.73
C ARG A 489 10.18 -18.72 -16.23
N LYS A 490 8.93 -18.54 -16.63
CA LYS A 490 8.56 -18.26 -18.03
C LYS A 490 9.09 -16.90 -18.49
N ILE A 491 9.03 -15.87 -17.64
CA ILE A 491 9.60 -14.55 -17.93
C ILE A 491 11.09 -14.67 -18.24
N TYR A 492 11.85 -15.49 -17.49
CA TYR A 492 13.27 -15.72 -17.77
C TYR A 492 13.55 -16.22 -19.19
N PHE A 493 12.78 -17.19 -19.67
CA PHE A 493 12.95 -17.72 -21.02
C PHE A 493 12.52 -16.71 -22.09
N GLU A 494 11.44 -15.96 -21.89
CA GLU A 494 11.02 -14.93 -22.85
C GLU A 494 11.98 -13.72 -22.82
N TYR A 495 12.52 -13.35 -21.66
CA TYR A 495 13.54 -12.30 -21.53
C TYR A 495 14.77 -12.62 -22.39
N LYS A 496 15.26 -13.87 -22.35
CA LYS A 496 16.39 -14.31 -23.18
C LYS A 496 16.15 -14.31 -24.69
N LYS A 497 14.90 -14.21 -25.14
CA LYS A 497 14.58 -14.11 -26.57
C LYS A 497 14.52 -12.67 -27.05
N ILE A 498 14.27 -11.73 -26.13
CA ILE A 498 14.05 -10.30 -26.43
C ILE A 498 15.33 -9.50 -26.16
N ALA A 499 16.07 -9.86 -25.10
CA ALA A 499 17.40 -9.35 -24.77
C ALA A 499 18.47 -10.10 -25.57
#